data_AF-A0A497GW16-F1
#
_entry.id   AF-A0A497GW16-F1
#
_cell.length_a   1.000
_cell.length_b   1.000
_cell.length_c   1.000
_cell.angle_alpha   90.00
_cell.angle_beta   90.00
_cell.angle_gamma   90.00
#
_symmetry.space_group_name_H-M   'P 1'
#
loop_
_entity.id
_entity.type
_entity.pdbx_description
1 polymer ?
#
loop_
_entity_poly.entity_id
_entity_poly.type
_entity_poly.pdbx_seq_one_letter_code
_entity_poly.pdbx_strand_id
1 'polypeptide(L)'
;MTSGEGDKLKKDVAVLQAQLAASQLQAEKGRKKLKKVLEQATGMLNRNNADVGAQVERLESNLRKISGTTEANSKTVADLGKSFSEFRAKIDVKLERLAIGAPKKKQAPVPEDKEKLFAAAQLQGSHGKYAEARRLLRHFISRFPGDPRVPNAYLMLGDTYYR
;
A
#
# COMPACT_ATOMS: atom_id res chain seq x y z
N MET A 1 -44.08 84.80 10.57
CA MET A 1 -43.22 83.63 10.31
C MET A 1 -41.86 84.15 9.88
N THR A 2 -40.83 83.80 10.63
CA THR A 2 -39.74 84.72 10.96
C THR A 2 -38.44 84.37 10.24
N SER A 3 -37.66 85.38 9.85
CA SER A 3 -36.40 85.25 9.09
C SER A 3 -35.41 84.22 9.68
N GLY A 4 -35.47 83.94 10.99
CA GLY A 4 -34.58 82.98 11.66
C GLY A 4 -34.89 81.51 11.39
N GLU A 5 -36.11 81.15 10.97
CA GLU A 5 -36.46 79.77 10.58
C GLU A 5 -35.86 79.40 9.22
N GLY A 6 -35.82 80.36 8.28
CA GLY A 6 -35.19 80.17 6.97
C GLY A 6 -33.68 79.97 7.03
N ASP A 7 -32.99 80.66 7.94
CA ASP A 7 -31.55 80.51 8.13
C ASP A 7 -31.17 79.20 8.82
N LYS A 8 -32.01 78.70 9.75
CA LYS A 8 -31.84 77.35 10.31
C LYS A 8 -32.04 76.27 9.26
N LEU A 9 -33.10 76.39 8.44
CA LEU A 9 -33.35 75.45 7.34
C LEU A 9 -32.18 75.39 6.34
N LYS A 10 -31.59 76.53 5.98
CA LYS A 10 -30.41 76.58 5.09
C LYS A 10 -29.20 75.88 5.69
N LYS A 11 -28.97 76.03 7.00
CA LYS A 11 -27.88 75.34 7.71
C LYS A 11 -28.12 73.83 7.75
N ASP A 12 -29.34 73.39 8.03
CA ASP A 12 -29.69 71.97 8.08
C ASP A 12 -29.56 71.31 6.70
N VAL A 13 -30.01 71.98 5.64
CA VAL A 13 -29.84 71.52 4.25
C VAL A 13 -28.35 71.40 3.89
N ALA A 14 -27.52 72.37 4.29
CA ALA A 14 -26.07 72.31 4.04
C ALA A 14 -25.41 71.13 4.78
N VAL A 15 -25.80 70.87 6.03
CA VAL A 15 -25.31 69.71 6.80
C VAL A 15 -25.74 68.40 6.16
N LEU A 16 -27.01 68.28 5.73
CA LEU A 16 -27.51 67.09 5.03
C LEU A 16 -26.81 66.86 3.69
N GLN A 17 -26.55 67.91 2.91
CA GLN A 17 -25.78 67.81 1.67
C GLN A 17 -24.35 67.34 1.93
N ALA A 18 -23.69 67.86 2.98
CA ALA A 18 -22.36 67.43 3.37
C ALA A 18 -22.33 65.96 3.84
N GLN A 19 -23.32 65.52 4.61
CA GLN A 19 -23.46 64.12 5.03
C GLN A 19 -23.76 63.20 3.83
N LEU A 20 -24.61 63.62 2.90
CA LEU A 20 -24.90 62.87 1.68
C LEU A 20 -23.65 62.72 0.81
N ALA A 21 -22.89 63.80 0.62
CA ALA A 21 -21.62 63.76 -0.12
C ALA A 21 -20.58 62.86 0.56
N ALA A 22 -20.48 62.93 1.90
CA ALA A 22 -19.59 62.06 2.67
C ALA A 22 -20.00 60.58 2.56
N SER A 23 -21.30 60.29 2.66
CA SER A 23 -21.85 58.94 2.50
C SER A 23 -21.63 58.41 1.08
N GLN A 24 -21.85 59.22 0.05
CA GLN A 24 -21.57 58.88 -1.35
C GLN A 24 -20.09 58.59 -1.57
N LEU A 25 -19.20 59.40 -1.00
CA LEU A 25 -17.75 59.20 -1.09
C LEU A 25 -17.32 57.90 -0.40
N GLN A 26 -17.89 57.58 0.77
CA GLN A 26 -17.63 56.32 1.46
C GLN A 26 -18.17 55.12 0.66
N ALA A 27 -19.37 55.23 0.08
CA ALA A 27 -19.94 54.22 -0.79
C ALA A 27 -19.08 53.98 -2.04
N GLU A 28 -18.53 55.04 -2.65
CA GLU A 28 -17.57 54.92 -3.76
C GLU A 28 -16.26 54.24 -3.36
N LYS A 29 -15.68 54.63 -2.21
CA LYS A 29 -14.47 53.98 -1.67
C LYS A 29 -14.74 52.50 -1.39
N GLY A 30 -15.89 52.18 -0.80
CA GLY A 30 -16.35 50.81 -0.56
C GLY A 30 -16.48 50.01 -1.85
N ARG A 31 -17.19 50.56 -2.86
CA ARG A 31 -17.34 49.95 -4.18
C ARG A 31 -15.99 49.68 -4.85
N LYS A 32 -15.05 50.63 -4.80
CA LYS A 32 -13.69 50.44 -5.36
C LYS A 32 -12.93 49.32 -4.66
N LYS A 33 -12.97 49.25 -3.32
CA LYS A 33 -12.35 48.16 -2.56
C LYS A 33 -12.99 46.82 -2.89
N LEU A 34 -14.31 46.75 -2.93
CA LEU A 34 -15.05 45.53 -3.25
C LEU A 34 -14.69 45.03 -4.64
N LYS A 35 -14.64 45.93 -5.64
CA LYS A 35 -14.22 45.60 -7.00
C LYS A 35 -12.81 45.01 -7.03
N LYS A 36 -11.86 45.62 -6.32
CA LYS A 36 -10.47 45.13 -6.24
C LYS A 36 -10.39 43.73 -5.61
N VAL A 37 -11.12 43.51 -4.51
CA VAL A 37 -11.15 42.19 -3.84
C VAL A 37 -11.78 41.13 -4.74
N LEU A 38 -12.86 41.47 -5.44
CA LEU A 38 -13.50 40.56 -6.40
C LEU A 38 -12.56 40.22 -7.56
N GLU A 39 -11.87 41.20 -8.14
CA GLU A 39 -10.87 40.97 -9.19
C GLU A 39 -9.73 40.04 -8.71
N GLN A 40 -9.23 40.27 -7.49
CA GLN A 40 -8.21 39.41 -6.87
C GLN A 40 -8.73 37.99 -6.63
N ALA A 41 -9.94 37.86 -6.09
CA ALA A 41 -10.57 36.57 -5.82
C ALA A 41 -10.83 35.79 -7.12
N THR A 42 -11.38 36.43 -8.15
CA THR A 42 -11.58 35.82 -9.47
C THR A 42 -10.24 35.40 -10.10
N GLY A 43 -9.20 36.23 -9.99
CA GLY A 43 -7.86 35.89 -10.47
C GLY A 43 -7.26 34.68 -9.74
N MET A 44 -7.37 34.63 -8.41
CA MET A 44 -6.90 33.50 -7.60
C MET A 44 -7.72 32.23 -7.88
N LEU A 45 -9.04 32.33 -8.00
CA LEU A 45 -9.91 31.21 -8.33
C LEU A 45 -9.58 30.62 -9.71
N ASN A 46 -9.39 31.46 -10.71
CA ASN A 46 -9.02 30.99 -12.06
C ASN A 46 -7.66 30.30 -12.05
N ARG A 47 -6.67 30.85 -11.33
CA ARG A 47 -5.36 30.24 -11.17
C ARG A 47 -5.45 28.89 -10.45
N ASN A 48 -6.12 28.85 -9.31
CA ASN A 48 -6.31 27.62 -8.54
C ASN A 48 -7.07 26.57 -9.35
N ASN A 49 -8.11 26.94 -10.10
CA ASN A 49 -8.83 26.00 -10.96
C ASN A 49 -7.91 25.41 -12.04
N ALA A 50 -7.03 26.21 -12.65
CA ALA A 50 -6.06 25.72 -13.61
C ALA A 50 -5.03 24.79 -12.97
N ASP A 51 -4.51 25.14 -11.79
CA ASP A 51 -3.54 24.33 -11.05
C ASP A 51 -4.15 23.00 -10.56
N VAL A 52 -5.42 23.02 -10.14
CA VAL A 52 -6.17 21.82 -9.75
C VAL A 52 -6.41 20.93 -10.97
N GLY A 53 -6.79 21.49 -12.13
CA GLY A 53 -6.93 20.73 -13.36
C GLY A 53 -5.62 20.02 -13.75
N ALA A 54 -4.51 20.75 -13.73
CA ALA A 54 -3.19 20.17 -13.99
C ALA A 54 -2.79 19.09 -12.98
N GLN A 55 -3.15 19.24 -11.70
CA GLN A 55 -2.92 18.21 -10.68
C GLN A 55 -3.76 16.96 -10.92
N VAL A 56 -5.05 17.12 -11.28
CA VAL A 56 -5.94 16.01 -11.61
C VAL A 56 -5.40 15.22 -12.80
N GLU A 57 -4.99 15.89 -13.89
CA GLU A 57 -4.38 15.22 -15.05
C GLU A 57 -3.11 14.42 -14.67
N ARG A 58 -2.25 14.97 -13.81
CA ARG A 58 -1.07 14.27 -13.30
C ARG A 58 -1.46 13.07 -12.43
N LEU A 59 -2.46 13.21 -11.57
CA LEU A 59 -2.99 12.13 -10.73
C LEU A 59 -3.55 11.00 -11.59
N GLU A 60 -4.33 11.31 -12.62
CA GLU A 60 -4.84 10.31 -13.57
C GLU A 60 -3.72 9.60 -14.33
N SER A 61 -2.71 10.34 -14.78
CA SER A 61 -1.54 9.77 -15.46
C SER A 61 -0.79 8.80 -14.53
N ASN A 62 -0.57 9.19 -13.28
CA ASN A 62 0.08 8.36 -12.28
C ASN A 62 -0.77 7.12 -11.93
N LEU A 63 -2.09 7.26 -11.84
CA LEU A 63 -3.00 6.14 -11.60
C LEU A 63 -2.92 5.12 -12.74
N ARG A 64 -2.92 5.55 -14.00
CA ARG A 64 -2.73 4.66 -15.15
C ARG A 64 -1.39 3.93 -15.09
N LYS A 65 -0.30 4.63 -14.73
CA LYS A 65 1.02 4.01 -14.57
C LYS A 65 1.02 2.97 -13.45
N ILE A 66 0.48 3.31 -12.28
CA ILE A 66 0.41 2.40 -11.13
C ILE A 66 -0.42 1.16 -11.48
N SER A 67 -1.57 1.34 -12.14
CA SER A 67 -2.40 0.22 -12.63
C SER A 67 -1.60 -0.68 -13.57
N GLY A 68 -0.93 -0.11 -14.58
CA GLY A 68 -0.10 -0.88 -15.50
C GLY A 68 1.05 -1.63 -14.82
N THR A 69 1.74 -1.00 -13.85
CA THR A 69 2.79 -1.68 -13.07
C THR A 69 2.22 -2.78 -12.17
N THR A 70 1.00 -2.62 -11.66
CA THR A 70 0.34 -3.61 -10.82
C THR A 70 -0.04 -4.84 -11.64
N GLU A 71 -0.59 -4.65 -12.84
CA GLU A 71 -0.88 -5.72 -13.80
C GLU A 71 0.39 -6.46 -14.23
N ALA A 72 1.47 -5.73 -14.55
CA ALA A 72 2.76 -6.32 -14.92
C ALA A 72 3.37 -7.15 -13.79
N ASN A 73 3.32 -6.64 -12.55
CA ASN A 73 3.81 -7.35 -11.37
C ASN A 73 2.97 -8.60 -11.09
N SER A 74 1.64 -8.50 -11.17
CA SER A 74 0.73 -9.63 -11.00
C SER A 74 1.05 -10.75 -11.99
N LYS A 75 1.27 -10.39 -13.27
CA LYS A 75 1.68 -11.35 -14.29
C LYS A 75 3.03 -12.00 -13.98
N THR A 76 4.01 -11.21 -13.53
CA THR A 76 5.34 -11.72 -13.17
C THR A 76 5.26 -12.72 -12.01
N VAL A 77 4.42 -12.45 -10.99
CA VAL A 77 4.17 -13.38 -9.89
C VAL A 77 3.51 -14.67 -10.39
N ALA A 78 2.53 -14.57 -11.29
CA ALA A 78 1.88 -15.74 -11.89
C ALA A 78 2.87 -16.60 -12.71
N ASP A 79 3.68 -15.96 -13.55
CA ASP A 79 4.70 -16.62 -14.37
C ASP A 79 5.77 -17.29 -13.50
N LEU A 80 6.17 -16.65 -12.40
CA LEU A 80 7.11 -17.21 -11.44
C LEU A 80 6.51 -18.42 -10.72
N GLY A 81 5.24 -18.34 -10.28
CA GLY A 81 4.52 -19.46 -9.68
C GLY A 81 4.43 -20.67 -10.63
N LYS A 82 4.14 -20.43 -11.92
CA LYS A 82 4.14 -21.47 -12.95
C LYS A 82 5.53 -22.09 -13.13
N SER A 83 6.56 -21.25 -13.22
CA SER A 83 7.96 -21.70 -13.35
C SER A 83 8.41 -22.56 -12.17
N PHE A 84 8.01 -22.20 -10.93
CA PHE A 84 8.29 -23.01 -9.74
C PHE A 84 7.55 -24.35 -9.74
N SER A 85 6.30 -24.38 -10.21
CA SER A 85 5.54 -25.63 -10.35
C SER A 85 6.18 -26.57 -11.37
N GLU A 86 6.56 -26.04 -12.55
CA GLU A 86 7.28 -26.81 -13.58
C GLU A 86 8.65 -27.28 -13.08
N PHE A 87 9.37 -26.44 -12.34
CA PHE A 87 10.64 -26.83 -11.73
C PHE A 87 10.45 -27.98 -10.73
N ARG A 88 9.44 -27.92 -9.86
CA ARG A 88 9.09 -29.02 -8.94
C ARG A 88 8.79 -30.31 -9.69
N ALA A 89 7.95 -30.25 -10.73
CA ALA A 89 7.63 -31.43 -11.54
C ALA A 89 8.90 -32.02 -12.20
N LYS A 90 9.80 -31.18 -12.72
CA LYS A 90 11.09 -31.63 -13.29
C LYS A 90 11.99 -32.28 -12.24
N ILE A 91 12.03 -31.73 -11.02
CA ILE A 91 12.79 -32.32 -9.90
C ILE A 91 12.22 -33.68 -9.53
N ASP A 92 10.90 -33.81 -9.42
CA ASP A 92 10.24 -35.08 -9.09
C ASP A 92 10.55 -36.16 -10.13
N VAL A 93 10.43 -35.84 -11.43
CA VAL A 93 10.80 -36.75 -12.53
C VAL A 93 12.28 -37.14 -12.48
N LYS A 94 13.18 -36.19 -12.18
CA LYS A 94 14.62 -36.47 -12.06
C LYS A 94 14.91 -37.35 -10.85
N LEU A 95 14.22 -37.12 -9.73
CA LEU A 95 14.34 -37.91 -8.52
C LEU A 95 13.84 -39.34 -8.73
N GLU A 96 12.72 -39.51 -9.42
CA GLU A 96 12.19 -40.82 -9.81
C GLU A 96 13.16 -41.58 -10.73
N ARG A 97 13.71 -40.90 -11.74
CA ARG A 97 14.74 -41.49 -12.63
C ARG A 97 16.01 -41.91 -11.87
N LEU A 98 16.48 -41.09 -10.94
CA LEU A 98 17.63 -41.45 -10.08
C LEU A 98 17.28 -42.62 -9.14
N ALA A 99 16.03 -42.72 -8.67
CA ALA A 99 15.56 -43.83 -7.86
C ALA A 99 15.42 -45.15 -8.63
N ILE A 100 15.27 -45.11 -9.96
CA ILE A 100 15.24 -46.31 -10.83
C ILE A 100 16.66 -46.87 -11.08
N GLY A 101 17.71 -46.04 -11.02
CA GLY A 101 19.11 -46.45 -11.23
C GLY A 101 19.91 -46.76 -9.96
N ALA A 102 19.40 -46.43 -8.77
CA ALA A 102 20.04 -46.76 -7.50
C ALA A 102 19.44 -48.05 -6.92
N PRO A 103 20.23 -48.97 -6.35
CA PRO A 103 19.66 -50.10 -5.62
C PRO A 103 18.79 -49.54 -4.49
N LYS A 104 17.48 -49.82 -4.53
CA LYS A 104 16.51 -49.49 -3.47
C LYS A 104 16.98 -50.12 -2.15
N LYS A 105 17.82 -49.42 -1.38
CA LYS A 105 17.81 -49.58 0.08
C LYS A 105 16.43 -49.14 0.51
N LYS A 106 15.55 -50.11 0.78
CA LYS A 106 14.17 -49.97 1.27
C LYS A 106 14.07 -48.73 2.18
N GLN A 107 13.65 -47.60 1.62
CA GLN A 107 13.36 -46.40 2.39
C GLN A 107 12.11 -46.73 3.20
N ALA A 108 12.22 -46.68 4.52
CA ALA A 108 11.11 -46.97 5.40
C ALA A 108 9.96 -46.00 5.09
N PRO A 109 8.71 -46.49 5.02
CA PRO A 109 7.55 -45.65 4.73
C PRO A 109 7.49 -44.51 5.73
N VAL A 110 7.28 -43.29 5.24
CA VAL A 110 7.11 -42.10 6.07
C VAL A 110 5.84 -42.34 6.91
N PRO A 111 5.94 -42.48 8.24
CA PRO A 111 4.76 -42.71 9.07
C PRO A 111 3.81 -41.50 8.96
N GLU A 112 2.52 -41.72 8.69
CA GLU A 112 1.55 -40.61 8.60
C GLU A 112 1.27 -39.95 9.96
N ASP A 113 1.56 -40.65 11.07
CA ASP A 113 1.40 -40.14 12.42
C ASP A 113 2.47 -39.08 12.75
N LYS A 114 2.02 -37.86 13.08
CA LYS A 114 2.87 -36.72 13.48
C LYS A 114 3.94 -37.08 14.51
N GLU A 115 3.59 -37.91 15.51
CA GLU A 115 4.54 -38.32 16.55
C GLU A 115 5.58 -39.31 16.05
N LYS A 116 5.15 -40.28 15.24
CA LYS A 116 6.07 -41.28 14.66
C LYS A 116 6.98 -40.64 13.63
N LEU A 117 6.50 -39.62 12.90
CA LEU A 117 7.31 -38.89 11.92
C LEU A 117 8.42 -38.07 12.61
N PHE A 118 8.09 -37.37 13.70
CA PHE A 118 9.09 -36.64 14.50
C PHE A 118 10.06 -37.58 15.21
N ALA A 119 9.56 -38.66 15.83
CA ALA A 119 10.40 -39.64 16.51
C ALA A 119 11.34 -40.38 15.54
N ALA A 120 10.85 -40.73 14.33
CA ALA A 120 11.67 -41.32 13.29
C ALA A 120 12.77 -40.36 12.83
N ALA A 121 12.46 -39.06 12.68
CA ALA A 121 13.45 -38.05 12.33
C ALA A 121 14.55 -37.92 13.39
N GLN A 122 14.16 -37.92 14.67
CA GLN A 122 15.09 -37.88 15.80
C GLN A 122 15.97 -39.12 15.87
N LEU A 123 15.40 -40.30 15.63
CA LEU A 123 16.13 -41.56 15.55
C LEU A 123 17.13 -41.55 14.37
N GLN A 124 16.71 -41.14 13.17
CA GLN A 124 17.66 -41.07 12.05
C GLN A 124 18.79 -40.06 12.32
N GLY A 125 18.49 -38.95 13.01
CA GLY A 125 19.49 -37.96 13.43
C GLY A 125 20.49 -38.51 14.44
N SER A 126 20.03 -39.28 15.45
CA SER A 126 20.92 -39.90 16.43
C SER A 126 21.79 -41.02 15.84
N HIS A 127 21.28 -41.70 14.80
CA HIS A 127 22.03 -42.70 14.05
C HIS A 127 22.98 -42.10 12.98
N GLY A 128 23.19 -40.78 12.97
CA GLY A 128 24.10 -40.10 12.03
C GLY A 128 23.60 -40.04 10.58
N LYS A 129 22.35 -40.45 10.33
CA LYS A 129 21.73 -40.42 9.00
C LYS A 129 21.07 -39.06 8.75
N TYR A 130 21.89 -38.02 8.74
CA TYR A 130 21.44 -36.63 8.65
C TYR A 130 20.62 -36.35 7.37
N ALA A 131 20.93 -37.00 6.25
CA ALA A 131 20.17 -36.85 5.01
C ALA A 131 18.70 -37.30 5.14
N GLU A 132 18.45 -38.44 5.78
CA GLU A 132 17.09 -38.95 6.03
C GLU A 132 16.38 -38.15 7.12
N ALA A 133 17.11 -37.76 8.18
CA ALA A 133 16.57 -36.90 9.23
C ALA A 133 16.08 -35.56 8.64
N ARG A 134 16.89 -34.91 7.80
CA ARG A 134 16.52 -33.68 7.08
C ARG A 134 15.25 -33.85 6.25
N ARG A 135 15.14 -34.98 5.52
CA ARG A 135 13.97 -35.27 4.68
C ARG A 135 12.70 -35.39 5.52
N LEU A 136 12.76 -36.14 6.63
CA LEU A 136 11.65 -36.34 7.55
C LEU A 136 11.27 -35.03 8.27
N LEU A 137 12.24 -34.25 8.76
CA LEU A 137 11.99 -32.96 9.41
C LEU A 137 11.31 -31.96 8.47
N ARG A 138 11.73 -31.87 7.20
CA ARG A 138 11.04 -31.01 6.21
C ARG A 138 9.60 -31.45 5.95
N HIS A 139 9.33 -32.75 5.93
CA HIS A 139 7.96 -33.26 5.80
C HIS A 139 7.13 -32.94 7.05
N PHE A 140 7.70 -33.05 8.25
CA PHE A 140 7.05 -32.67 9.50
C PHE A 140 6.62 -31.19 9.48
N ILE A 141 7.57 -30.30 9.18
CA ILE A 141 7.35 -28.85 9.14
C ILE A 141 6.33 -28.47 8.08
N SER A 142 6.41 -29.07 6.89
CA SER A 142 5.48 -28.75 5.79
C SER A 142 4.07 -29.28 6.00
N ARG A 143 3.90 -30.39 6.73
CA ARG A 143 2.60 -31.07 6.89
C ARG A 143 1.91 -30.72 8.20
N PHE A 144 2.66 -30.32 9.22
CA PHE A 144 2.16 -30.00 10.56
C PHE A 144 2.72 -28.66 11.07
N PRO A 145 2.48 -27.53 10.38
CA PRO A 145 3.07 -26.23 10.74
C PRO A 145 2.61 -25.68 12.10
N GLY A 146 1.50 -26.17 12.66
CA GLY A 146 0.96 -25.74 13.95
C GLY A 146 1.29 -26.67 15.12
N ASP A 147 2.12 -27.70 14.93
CA ASP A 147 2.48 -28.61 16.02
C ASP A 147 3.49 -27.95 16.97
N PRO A 148 3.34 -28.09 18.30
CA PRO A 148 4.26 -27.50 19.28
C PRO A 148 5.71 -27.99 19.14
N ARG A 149 5.97 -29.09 18.43
CA ARG A 149 7.31 -29.61 18.16
C ARG A 149 7.98 -28.98 16.93
N VAL A 150 7.30 -28.13 16.16
CA VAL A 150 7.85 -27.47 14.97
C VAL A 150 9.09 -26.62 15.26
N PRO A 151 9.14 -25.79 16.32
CA PRO A 151 10.35 -25.03 16.64
C PRO A 151 11.55 -25.95 16.91
N ASN A 152 11.34 -27.07 17.61
CA ASN A 152 12.37 -28.07 17.84
C ASN A 152 12.78 -28.77 16.54
N ALA A 153 11.83 -29.03 15.63
CA ALA A 153 12.13 -29.58 14.31
C ALA A 153 13.03 -28.66 13.47
N TYR A 154 12.84 -27.34 13.56
CA TYR A 154 13.72 -26.36 12.90
C TYR A 154 15.12 -26.36 13.50
N LEU A 155 15.26 -26.43 14.82
CA LEU A 155 16.56 -26.52 15.49
C LEU A 155 17.31 -27.79 15.07
N MET A 156 16.65 -28.94 15.14
CA MET A 156 17.23 -30.21 14.70
C MET A 156 17.58 -30.20 13.21
N LEU A 157 16.79 -29.53 12.38
CA LEU A 157 17.09 -29.37 10.97
C LEU A 157 18.34 -28.52 10.77
N GLY A 158 18.51 -27.44 11.53
CA GLY A 158 19.73 -26.63 11.55
C GLY A 158 20.95 -27.45 11.95
N ASP A 159 20.86 -28.19 13.06
CA ASP A 159 21.94 -29.07 13.55
C ASP A 159 22.32 -30.12 12.51
N THR A 160 21.34 -30.67 11.80
CA THR A 160 21.65 -31.65 10.77
C THR A 160 22.42 -31.06 9.61
N TYR A 161 22.36 -29.74 9.33
CA TYR A 161 23.19 -29.09 8.29
C TYR A 161 24.58 -28.71 8.79
N TYR A 162 24.71 -28.48 10.10
CA TYR A 162 25.98 -28.13 10.73
C TYR A 162 26.92 -29.34 10.91
N ARG A 163 26.35 -30.53 11.14
CA ARG A 163 27.07 -31.81 11.26
C ARG A 163 27.25 -32.50 9.90
#